data_AF-A0A3Q0IVL5-F1
#
_entry.id   AF-A0A3Q0IVL5-F1
#
_cell.length_a   1.000
_cell.length_b   1.000
_cell.length_c   1.000
_cell.angle_alpha   90.00
_cell.angle_beta   90.00
_cell.angle_gamma   90.00
#
_symmetry.space_group_name_H-M   'P 1'
#
loop_
_entity.id
_entity.type
_entity.pdbx_description
1 polymer ?
#
loop_
_entity_poly.entity_id
_entity_poly.type
_entity_poly.pdbx_seq_one_letter_code
_entity_poly.pdbx_strand_id
1 'polypeptide(L)' 'MIKTDALLCASQHRCRLVLQVHDELIYEVPKSDVSQACTLIREGMENSVQLSLQFPIAIKTGSAWGNVQSI' A
#
# COMPACT_ATOMS: atom_id res chain seq x y z
N MET A 1 -7.04 -2.91 3.77
CA MET A 1 -7.70 -1.60 3.96
C MET A 1 -7.59 -1.11 5.41
N ILE A 2 -8.36 -1.63 6.38
CA ILE A 2 -8.34 -1.14 7.78
C ILE A 2 -6.97 -1.31 8.45
N LYS A 3 -6.37 -2.51 8.34
CA LYS A 3 -5.06 -2.80 8.95
C LYS A 3 -3.94 -1.95 8.36
N THR A 4 -3.96 -1.76 7.04
CA THR A 4 -3.03 -0.92 6.31
C THR A 4 -3.12 0.53 6.78
N ASP A 5 -4.33 1.08 6.86
CA ASP A 5 -4.59 2.45 7.32
C ASP A 5 -4.12 2.66 8.76
N ALA A 6 -4.42 1.71 9.65
CA ALA A 6 -3.95 1.75 11.04
C ALA A 6 -2.42 1.79 11.16
N LEU A 7 -1.69 1.02 10.34
CA LEU A 7 -0.22 1.02 10.32
C LEU A 7 0.35 2.36 9.81
N LEU A 8 -0.28 2.93 8.79
CA LEU A 8 0.14 4.22 8.21
C LEU A 8 -0.14 5.37 9.19
N CYS A 9 -1.28 5.34 9.90
CA CYS A 9 -1.58 6.27 10.97
C CYS A 9 -0.60 6.15 12.15
N ALA A 10 -0.30 4.92 12.59
CA ALA A 10 0.61 4.67 13.71
C ALA A 10 2.04 5.13 13.42
N SER A 11 2.48 5.03 12.16
CA SER A 11 3.78 5.53 11.70
C SER A 11 3.79 7.02 11.35
N GLN A 12 2.68 7.73 11.56
CA GLN A 12 2.47 9.14 11.18
C GLN A 12 2.86 9.40 9.71
N HIS A 13 2.60 8.42 8.84
CA HIS A 13 3.03 8.47 7.46
C HIS A 13 2.21 9.48 6.67
N ARG A 14 2.86 10.16 5.73
CA ARG A 14 2.22 11.19 4.88
C ARG A 14 1.49 10.62 3.66
N CYS A 15 1.18 9.33 3.65
CA CYS A 15 0.42 8.76 2.54
C CYS A 15 -1.08 9.02 2.73
N ARG A 16 -1.81 9.07 1.63
CA ARG A 16 -3.26 9.21 1.64
C ARG A 16 -3.89 8.17 0.72
N LEU A 17 -4.87 7.42 1.23
CA LEU A 17 -5.70 6.56 0.38
C LEU A 17 -6.59 7.45 -0.49
N VAL A 18 -6.42 7.36 -1.82
CA VAL A 18 -7.17 8.16 -2.80
C VAL A 18 -8.37 7.38 -3.32
N LEU A 19 -8.18 6.11 -3.65
CA LEU A 19 -9.20 5.27 -4.25
C LEU A 19 -9.04 3.81 -3.81
N GLN A 20 -10.18 3.14 -3.66
CA GLN A 20 -10.27 1.69 -3.60
C GLN A 20 -11.09 1.21 -4.79
N VAL A 21 -10.57 0.23 -5.53
CA VAL A 21 -11.29 -0.44 -6.61
C VAL A 21 -11.11 -1.94 -6.42
N HIS A 22 -12.17 -2.62 -5.99
CA HIS A 22 -12.13 -4.06 -5.67
C HIS A 22 -11.00 -4.41 -4.67
N ASP A 23 -10.00 -5.14 -5.13
CA ASP A 23 -8.80 -5.60 -4.41
C ASP A 23 -7.60 -4.64 -4.52
N GLU A 24 -7.73 -3.56 -5.30
CA GLU A 24 -6.69 -2.54 -5.48
C GLU A 24 -6.89 -1.35 -4.53
N LEU A 25 -5.78 -0.89 -3.94
CA LEU A 25 -5.70 0.31 -3.11
C LEU A 25 -4.73 1.31 -3.74
N ILE A 26 -5.20 2.52 -4.02
CA ILE A 26 -4.41 3.58 -4.65
C ILE A 26 -4.07 4.64 -3.62
N TYR A 27 -2.78 4.84 -3.40
CA TYR A 27 -2.24 5.81 -2.45
C TYR A 27 -1.53 6.95 -3.17
N GLU A 28 -1.74 8.16 -2.68
CA GLU A 28 -0.88 9.30 -2.97
C GLU A 28 0.20 9.39 -1.88
N VAL A 29 1.47 9.45 -2.30
CA VAL A 29 2.63 9.39 -1.40
C VAL A 29 3.68 10.41 -1.85
N PRO A 30 4.30 11.17 -0.93
CA PRO A 30 5.47 11.98 -1.26
C PRO A 30 6.60 11.10 -1.82
N LYS A 31 7.30 11.56 -2.86
CA LYS A 31 8.38 10.81 -3.51
C LYS A 31 9.47 10.33 -2.54
N SER A 32 9.75 11.10 -1.49
CA SER A 32 10.73 10.76 -0.45
C SER A 32 10.33 9.54 0.38
N ASP A 33 9.04 9.23 0.47
CA ASP A 33 8.50 8.25 1.42
C ASP A 33 7.95 7.00 0.70
N VAL A 34 8.09 6.91 -0.63
CA VAL A 34 7.55 5.81 -1.45
C VAL A 34 8.04 4.44 -0.95
N SER A 35 9.34 4.31 -0.69
CA SER A 35 9.92 3.04 -0.23
C SER A 35 9.33 2.59 1.11
N GLN A 36 9.23 3.51 2.07
CA GLN A 36 8.66 3.21 3.39
C GLN A 36 7.16 2.89 3.30
N ALA A 37 6.41 3.65 2.51
CA ALA A 37 5.00 3.39 2.25
C ALA A 37 4.79 2.00 1.65
N CYS A 38 5.60 1.61 0.66
CA CYS A 38 5.50 0.29 0.04
C CYS A 38 5.71 -0.83 1.06
N THR A 39 6.68 -0.71 1.96
CA THR A 39 6.93 -1.69 3.02
C THR A 39 5.73 -1.81 3.96
N LEU A 40 5.23 -0.68 4.47
CA LEU A 40 4.09 -0.68 5.41
C LEU A 40 2.80 -1.18 4.75
N ILE A 41 2.56 -0.81 3.50
CA ILE A 41 1.39 -1.27 2.74
C ILE A 41 1.47 -2.77 2.50
N ARG A 42 2.65 -3.28 2.09
CA ARG A 42 2.89 -4.72 1.91
C ARG A 42 2.60 -5.47 3.20
N GLU A 43 3.21 -5.05 4.31
CA GLU A 43 3.02 -5.69 5.61
C GLU A 43 1.54 -5.68 6.05
N GLY A 44 0.86 -4.54 5.89
CA GLY A 44 -0.54 -4.40 6.26
C GLY A 44 -1.49 -5.25 5.44
N MET A 45 -1.18 -5.46 4.15
CA MET A 45 -2.00 -6.26 3.23
C MET A 45 -1.69 -7.76 3.33
N GLU A 46 -0.42 -8.16 3.32
CA GLU A 46 0.00 -9.57 3.43
C GLU A 46 -0.46 -10.19 4.76
N ASN A 47 -0.37 -9.43 5.86
CA ASN A 47 -0.79 -9.90 7.18
C ASN A 47 -2.25 -9.57 7.50
N SER A 48 -3.07 -9.17 6.52
CA SER A 48 -4.46 -8.79 6.77
C SER A 48 -5.35 -9.98 7.17
N VAL A 49 -5.00 -11.19 6.72
CA VAL A 49 -5.70 -12.43 7.02
C VAL A 49 -4.69 -13.52 7.33
N GLN A 50 -4.99 -14.37 8.31
CA GLN A 50 -4.16 -15.52 8.65
C GLN A 50 -4.58 -16.71 7.78
N LEU A 51 -3.83 -16.93 6.69
CA LEU A 51 -4.04 -18.06 5.78
C LEU A 51 -2.92 -19.09 5.96
N SER A 52 -3.20 -20.35 5.64
CA SER A 52 -2.18 -21.41 5.57
C SER A 52 -1.18 -21.23 4.43
N LEU A 53 -1.45 -20.27 3.53
CA LEU A 53 -0.62 -19.91 2.38
C LEU A 53 -0.26 -18.42 2.44
N GLN A 54 0.86 -18.07 1.82
CA GLN A 54 1.28 -16.68 1.65
C GLN A 54 0.31 -15.95 0.72
N PHE A 55 -0.05 -14.71 1.05
CA PHE A 55 -0.91 -13.87 0.22
C PHE A 55 -0.07 -12.81 -0.50
N PRO A 56 0.43 -13.08 -1.71
CA PRO A 56 1.35 -12.17 -2.39
C PRO A 56 0.66 -10.87 -2.79
N ILE A 57 1.31 -9.74 -2.52
CA ILE A 57 0.83 -8.41 -2.92
C ILE A 57 1.71 -7.85 -4.03
N ALA A 58 1.08 -7.41 -5.12
CA ALA A 58 1.75 -6.68 -6.18
C ALA A 58 1.70 -5.16 -5.89
N ILE A 59 2.87 -4.53 -5.77
CA ILE A 59 2.97 -3.08 -5.59
C ILE A 59 3.50 -2.46 -6.87
N LYS A 60 2.82 -1.40 -7.32
CA LYS A 60 3.23 -0.59 -8.47
C LYS A 60 3.28 0.87 -8.07
N THR A 61 4.23 1.62 -8.62
CA THR A 61 4.36 3.06 -8.39
C THR A 61 4.51 3.80 -9.71
N GLY A 62 4.09 5.06 -9.73
CA GLY A 62 4.11 5.87 -10.94
C GLY A 62 3.73 7.30 -10.65
N SER A 63 4.01 8.20 -11.59
CA SER A 63 3.59 9.60 -11.51
C SER A 63 2.12 9.80 -11.88
N ALA A 64 1.51 8.84 -12.56
CA ALA A 64 0.10 8.81 -12.92
C ALA A 64 -0.41 7.36 -12.87
N TRP A 65 -1.70 7.17 -12.58
CA TRP A 65 -2.27 5.82 -12.48
C TRP A 65 -2.11 5.01 -13.79
N GLY A 66 -2.26 5.66 -14.95
CA GLY A 66 -2.04 5.02 -16.25
C GLY A 66 -0.58 4.71 -16.60
N ASN A 67 0.38 5.17 -15.78
CA ASN A 67 1.82 4.96 -15.99
C ASN A 67 2.47 4.52 -14.68
N VAL A 68 2.23 3.27 -14.31
CA VAL A 68 2.79 2.62 -13.11
C VAL A 68 3.72 1.48 -13.49
N GLN A 69 4.76 1.27 -12.69
CA GLN A 69 5.75 0.21 -12.82
C GLN A 69 5.83 -0.59 -11.52
N SER A 70 5.98 -1.92 -11.65
CA SER A 70 6.13 -2.81 -10.49
C SER A 70 7.44 -2.56 -9.76
N ILE A 71 7.40 -2.65 -8.42
CA ILE A 71 8.57 -2.59 -7.53
C ILE A 71 8.73 -3.91 -6.78
#